data_AF-A0A2D6E541-F1
#
_entry.id   AF-A0A2D6E541-F1
#
_cell.length_a   1.000
_cell.length_b   1.000
_cell.length_c   1.000
_cell.angle_alpha   90.00
_cell.angle_beta   90.00
_cell.angle_gamma   90.00
#
_symmetry.space_group_name_H-M   'P 1'
#
loop_
_entity.id
_entity.type
_entity.pdbx_description
1 polymer ?
#
loop_
_entity_poly.entity_id
_entity_poly.type
_entity_poly.pdbx_seq_one_letter_code
_entity_poly.pdbx_strand_id
1 'polypeptide(L)'
;MTKLFYGNGVCTIEGNASGVEIHYEGAIEIDDKTPDGCFIVTRRNGIVIASLESKKLNKLFEYVGEFKILSVIVANDMGENEPCMIKRVMDYSEFLNSTSETMTTKTEDMNSGYISGKKIAKTVLKQPILPNLHTKTGQAPYNMELYLEDGSLYEGAFHIHLTNSKAMTGATHTEDSQDLYYKKNNEDKIHPTKRKSFASPAFIDSKKTYRTPRRKRKPNKSEQGRL
;
A
#
# COMPACT_ATOMS: atom_id res chain seq x y z
N MET A 1 20.40 -8.17 14.10
CA MET A 1 19.08 -8.74 14.45
C MET A 1 18.06 -7.64 14.30
N THR A 2 17.24 -7.77 13.28
CA THR A 2 16.24 -6.78 12.91
C THR A 2 15.01 -6.90 13.80
N LYS A 3 14.39 -5.77 14.14
CA LYS A 3 13.20 -5.68 14.98
C LYS A 3 12.13 -4.89 14.26
N LEU A 4 10.91 -5.42 14.17
CA LEU A 4 9.76 -4.72 13.64
C LEU A 4 8.85 -4.31 14.78
N PHE A 5 8.52 -3.03 14.85
CA PHE A 5 7.64 -2.47 15.86
C PHE A 5 6.29 -2.12 15.22
N TYR A 6 5.20 -2.48 15.90
CA TYR A 6 3.86 -2.07 15.47
C TYR A 6 2.94 -1.78 16.65
N GLY A 7 2.04 -0.81 16.47
CA GLY A 7 1.05 -0.43 17.47
C GLY A 7 0.76 1.07 17.38
N ASN A 8 -0.34 1.52 18.00
CA ASN A 8 -0.75 2.93 18.01
C ASN A 8 -0.80 3.59 16.61
N GLY A 9 -1.14 2.79 15.58
CA GLY A 9 -1.22 3.27 14.20
C GLY A 9 0.11 3.52 13.51
N VAL A 10 1.23 3.03 14.05
CA VAL A 10 2.55 3.19 13.46
C VAL A 10 3.20 1.82 13.27
N CYS A 11 3.90 1.63 12.15
CA CYS A 11 4.75 0.47 11.90
C CYS A 11 6.15 0.93 11.46
N THR A 12 7.19 0.44 12.15
CA THR A 12 8.59 0.77 11.90
C THR A 12 9.46 -0.48 11.97
N ILE A 13 10.66 -0.41 11.41
CA ILE A 13 11.65 -1.46 11.46
C ILE A 13 13.02 -0.86 11.85
N GLU A 14 13.74 -1.58 12.71
CA GLU A 14 15.10 -1.25 13.11
C GLU A 14 16.02 -2.40 12.74
N GLY A 15 17.04 -2.14 11.93
CA GLY A 15 18.00 -3.16 11.51
C GLY A 15 18.53 -2.91 10.10
N ASN A 16 19.07 -3.95 9.47
CA ASN A 16 19.58 -3.89 8.11
C ASN A 16 18.59 -4.49 7.11
N ALA A 17 17.42 -3.86 6.99
CA ALA A 17 16.35 -4.31 6.11
C ALA A 17 16.32 -3.50 4.80
N SER A 18 16.43 -4.19 3.67
CA SER A 18 16.20 -3.65 2.32
C SER A 18 14.79 -3.98 1.81
N GLY A 19 14.19 -5.05 2.33
CA GLY A 19 12.84 -5.50 1.99
C GLY A 19 12.16 -6.20 3.16
N VAL A 20 10.84 -6.06 3.24
CA VAL A 20 9.98 -6.63 4.28
C VAL A 20 8.69 -7.13 3.66
N GLU A 21 8.32 -8.37 3.96
CA GLU A 21 6.98 -8.90 3.71
C GLU A 21 6.28 -9.16 5.05
N ILE A 22 5.14 -8.51 5.26
CA ILE A 22 4.33 -8.60 6.49
C ILE A 22 3.04 -9.31 6.17
N HIS A 23 2.83 -10.48 6.76
CA HIS A 23 1.54 -11.15 6.77
C HIS A 23 0.77 -10.75 8.01
N TYR A 24 -0.49 -10.35 7.84
CA TYR A 24 -1.31 -9.85 8.93
C TYR A 24 -2.77 -10.27 8.77
N GLU A 25 -3.48 -10.21 9.89
CA GLU A 25 -4.92 -10.37 10.01
C GLU A 25 -5.56 -8.99 10.30
N GLY A 26 -6.74 -8.76 9.74
CA GLY A 26 -7.50 -7.51 9.88
C GLY A 26 -7.56 -6.69 8.58
N ALA A 27 -7.94 -5.43 8.72
CA ALA A 27 -8.09 -4.49 7.62
C ALA A 27 -7.62 -3.11 8.04
N ILE A 28 -6.76 -2.52 7.22
CA ILE A 28 -6.11 -1.23 7.52
C ILE A 28 -6.10 -0.25 6.35
N GLU A 29 -6.23 1.02 6.67
CA GLU A 29 -5.91 2.13 5.78
C GLU A 29 -4.45 2.52 6.01
N ILE A 30 -3.62 2.46 4.97
CA ILE A 30 -2.17 2.67 5.04
C ILE A 30 -1.81 4.05 4.49
N ASP A 31 -1.04 4.81 5.26
CA ASP A 31 -0.34 6.00 4.84
C ASP A 31 1.17 5.73 4.75
N ASP A 32 1.71 5.78 3.53
CA ASP A 32 3.10 5.42 3.25
C ASP A 32 4.07 6.44 3.85
N LYS A 33 5.00 5.96 4.67
CA LYS A 33 6.08 6.75 5.28
C LYS A 33 7.46 6.21 4.91
N THR A 34 7.53 5.35 3.90
CA THR A 34 8.79 4.78 3.44
C THR A 34 9.71 5.85 2.86
N PRO A 35 11.05 5.69 2.98
CA PRO A 35 12.00 6.60 2.34
C PRO A 35 11.90 6.59 0.81
N ASP A 36 12.33 7.68 0.16
CA ASP A 36 12.42 7.78 -1.29
C ASP A 36 13.20 6.62 -1.91
N GLY A 37 12.67 6.07 -3.00
CA GLY A 37 13.22 4.88 -3.67
C GLY A 37 12.68 3.56 -3.11
N CYS A 38 11.80 3.60 -2.12
CA CYS A 38 11.04 2.44 -1.64
C CYS A 38 9.66 2.40 -2.29
N PHE A 39 9.06 1.22 -2.29
CA PHE A 39 7.66 1.04 -2.68
C PHE A 39 6.96 0.09 -1.72
N ILE A 40 5.65 0.32 -1.57
CA ILE A 40 4.75 -0.51 -0.79
C ILE A 40 3.66 -1.09 -1.69
N VAL A 41 3.47 -2.40 -1.62
CA VAL A 41 2.42 -3.12 -2.32
C VAL A 41 1.60 -3.93 -1.34
N THR A 42 0.29 -3.72 -1.36
CA THR A 42 -0.66 -4.54 -0.62
C THR A 42 -1.20 -5.66 -1.50
N ARG A 43 -1.09 -6.91 -1.04
CA ARG A 43 -1.78 -8.10 -1.59
C ARG A 43 -2.77 -8.63 -0.56
N ARG A 44 -3.65 -9.57 -0.97
CA ARG A 44 -4.83 -10.02 -0.18
C ARG A 44 -4.56 -10.12 1.33
N ASN A 45 -3.46 -10.78 1.74
CA ASN A 45 -3.10 -10.96 3.15
C ASN A 45 -1.61 -10.61 3.42
N GLY A 46 -1.06 -9.62 2.70
CA GLY A 46 0.35 -9.29 2.82
C GLY A 46 0.67 -7.86 2.40
N ILE A 47 1.63 -7.26 3.08
CA ILE A 47 2.23 -5.97 2.71
C ILE A 47 3.68 -6.27 2.33
N VAL A 48 4.06 -5.93 1.10
CA VAL A 48 5.43 -6.05 0.64
C VAL A 48 6.00 -4.64 0.53
N ILE A 49 7.10 -4.40 1.21
CA ILE A 49 7.87 -3.16 1.16
C ILE A 49 9.25 -3.53 0.67
N ALA A 50 9.75 -2.86 -0.35
CA ALA A 50 11.12 -3.06 -0.81
C ALA A 50 11.73 -1.75 -1.28
N SER A 51 13.03 -1.63 -1.06
CA SER A 51 13.84 -0.57 -1.60
C SER A 51 14.38 -0.96 -2.97
N LEU A 52 14.25 -0.08 -3.97
CA LEU A 52 14.88 -0.23 -5.28
C LEU A 52 16.36 0.20 -5.24
N GLU A 53 16.71 1.04 -4.27
CA GLU A 53 18.07 1.53 -4.02
C GLU A 53 18.63 0.81 -2.79
N SER A 54 19.96 0.81 -2.58
CA SER A 54 20.59 0.23 -1.37
C SER A 54 20.37 1.09 -0.12
N LYS A 55 19.13 1.57 0.08
CA LYS A 55 18.68 2.36 1.22
C LYS A 55 18.05 1.44 2.27
N LYS A 56 18.32 1.75 3.53
CA LYS A 56 17.79 1.02 4.67
C LYS A 56 16.37 1.46 4.98
N LEU A 57 15.49 0.49 5.21
CA LEU A 57 14.14 0.73 5.70
C LEU A 57 14.19 1.11 7.18
N ASN A 58 13.41 2.12 7.56
CA ASN A 58 13.27 2.58 8.94
C ASN A 58 11.79 2.81 9.30
N LYS A 59 11.19 3.89 8.78
CA LYS A 59 9.75 4.12 8.85
C LYS A 59 9.09 3.37 7.71
N LEU A 60 8.07 2.58 8.02
CA LEU A 60 7.35 1.80 7.03
C LEU A 60 6.07 2.53 6.64
N PHE A 61 5.12 2.61 7.57
CA PHE A 61 3.84 3.28 7.31
C PHE A 61 3.10 3.60 8.60
N GLU A 62 2.16 4.52 8.49
CA GLU A 62 1.11 4.74 9.48
C GLU A 62 -0.16 4.03 9.04
N TYR A 63 -0.98 3.59 9.98
CA TYR A 63 -2.20 2.86 9.71
C TYR A 63 -3.36 3.20 10.65
N VAL A 64 -4.57 3.07 10.09
CA VAL A 64 -5.84 3.11 10.83
C VAL A 64 -6.60 1.83 10.52
N GLY A 65 -7.14 1.16 11.53
CA GLY A 65 -7.87 -0.10 11.39
C GLY A 65 -7.33 -1.21 12.30
N GLU A 66 -7.68 -2.44 11.96
CA GLU A 66 -7.30 -3.64 12.71
C GLU A 66 -6.06 -4.26 12.07
N PHE A 67 -4.95 -4.29 12.81
CA PHE A 67 -3.65 -4.74 12.33
C PHE A 67 -3.00 -5.73 13.30
N LYS A 68 -3.08 -7.02 12.98
CA LYS A 68 -2.45 -8.09 13.76
C LYS A 68 -1.43 -8.83 12.90
N ILE A 69 -0.15 -8.59 13.15
CA ILE A 69 0.92 -9.25 12.41
C ILE A 69 0.97 -10.74 12.79
N LEU A 70 0.93 -11.61 11.77
CA LEU A 70 1.05 -13.07 11.91
C LEU A 70 2.49 -13.52 11.71
N SER A 71 3.16 -12.97 10.69
CA SER A 71 4.57 -13.27 10.38
C SER A 71 5.21 -12.15 9.58
N VAL A 72 6.54 -12.09 9.65
CA VAL A 72 7.36 -11.11 8.93
C VAL A 72 8.55 -11.84 8.31
N ILE A 73 8.82 -11.54 7.05
CA ILE A 73 10.03 -11.95 6.33
C ILE A 73 10.81 -10.67 6.06
N VAL A 74 12.10 -10.65 6.40
CA VAL A 74 12.99 -9.51 6.15
C VAL A 74 14.14 -9.95 5.25
N ALA A 75 14.47 -9.13 4.26
CA ALA A 75 15.65 -9.29 3.42
C ALA A 75 16.67 -8.19 3.70
N ASN A 76 17.95 -8.55 3.71
CA ASN A 76 19.07 -7.62 3.83
C ASN A 76 19.46 -7.02 2.45
N ASP A 77 20.47 -6.16 2.41
CA ASP A 77 20.93 -5.51 1.16
C ASP A 77 21.44 -6.50 0.08
N MET A 78 21.76 -7.73 0.48
CA MET A 78 22.18 -8.83 -0.41
C MET A 78 20.99 -9.70 -0.87
N GLY A 79 19.77 -9.41 -0.42
CA GLY A 79 18.58 -10.20 -0.69
C GLY A 79 18.46 -11.48 0.16
N GLU A 80 19.29 -11.63 1.18
CA GLU A 80 19.26 -12.78 2.08
C GLU A 80 18.29 -12.54 3.23
N ASN A 81 17.67 -13.62 3.71
CA ASN A 81 16.71 -13.56 4.81
C ASN A 81 17.43 -13.23 6.14
N GLU A 82 17.00 -12.18 6.84
CA GLU A 82 17.47 -11.86 8.18
C GLU A 82 16.39 -12.16 9.24
N PRO A 83 16.73 -12.83 10.35
CA PRO A 83 15.77 -13.05 11.43
C PRO A 83 15.23 -11.72 11.98
N CYS A 84 13.90 -11.64 12.07
CA CYS A 84 13.18 -10.48 12.56
C CYS A 84 12.40 -10.80 13.84
N MET A 85 12.51 -9.93 14.84
CA MET A 85 11.69 -9.97 16.05
C MET A 85 10.52 -9.00 15.93
N ILE A 86 9.30 -9.50 16.06
CA ILE A 86 8.09 -8.68 16.05
C ILE A 86 7.83 -8.17 17.48
N LYS A 87 7.71 -6.85 17.64
CA LYS A 87 7.46 -6.16 18.91
C LYS A 87 6.20 -5.32 18.83
N ARG A 88 5.25 -5.56 19.74
CA ARG A 88 4.08 -4.69 19.89
C ARG A 88 4.41 -3.54 20.80
N VAL A 89 4.07 -2.32 20.41
CA VAL A 89 4.29 -1.11 21.23
C VAL A 89 3.59 -1.25 22.59
N MET A 90 2.41 -1.86 22.65
CA MET A 90 1.66 -2.07 23.90
C MET A 90 2.27 -3.09 24.86
N ASP A 91 3.22 -3.92 24.40
CA ASP A 91 3.90 -4.90 25.25
C ASP A 91 5.08 -4.29 26.03
N TYR A 92 5.42 -3.03 25.77
CA TYR A 92 6.60 -2.36 26.32
C TYR A 92 6.24 -1.01 26.92
N SER A 93 6.43 -0.88 28.23
CA SER A 93 6.15 0.35 28.99
C SER A 93 6.95 1.56 28.50
N GLU A 94 8.16 1.34 27.98
CA GLU A 94 9.05 2.39 27.46
C GLU A 94 8.48 3.15 26.25
N PHE A 95 7.56 2.53 25.50
CA PHE A 95 6.93 3.15 24.33
C PHE A 95 5.52 3.69 24.62
N LEU A 96 5.07 3.62 25.87
CA LEU A 96 3.84 4.27 26.31
C LEU A 96 4.14 5.72 26.65
N ASN A 97 3.62 6.65 25.85
CA ASN A 97 3.76 8.10 26.08
C ASN A 97 2.90 8.63 27.26
N SER A 98 2.41 7.77 28.15
CA SER A 98 1.60 8.14 29.32
C SER A 98 2.41 8.06 30.60
N THR A 99 2.24 9.03 31.49
CA THR A 99 2.73 8.93 32.88
C THR A 99 1.85 7.95 33.66
N SER A 100 2.40 7.31 34.70
CA SER A 100 1.64 6.40 35.59
C SER A 100 0.38 7.05 36.18
N GLU A 101 0.38 8.37 36.31
CA GLU A 101 -0.74 9.17 36.85
C GLU A 101 -1.88 9.40 35.85
N THR A 102 -1.60 9.33 34.55
CA THR A 102 -2.58 9.62 33.47
C THR A 102 -3.06 8.35 32.75
N MET A 103 -2.52 7.18 33.12
CA MET A 103 -2.82 5.92 32.46
C MET A 103 -4.16 5.35 32.97
N THR A 104 -5.26 5.66 32.28
CA THR A 104 -6.60 5.08 32.54
C THR A 104 -6.88 3.82 31.73
N THR A 105 -5.86 3.24 31.09
CA THR A 105 -5.99 2.08 30.20
C THR A 105 -6.43 0.86 31.00
N LYS A 106 -7.64 0.35 30.71
CA LYS A 106 -8.13 -0.86 31.36
C LYS A 106 -7.34 -2.07 30.87
N THR A 107 -7.19 -3.08 31.71
CA THR A 107 -6.52 -4.34 31.35
C THR A 107 -7.21 -5.01 30.15
N GLU A 108 -8.52 -4.80 29.97
CA GLU A 108 -9.25 -5.24 28.78
C GLU A 108 -8.82 -4.48 27.50
N ASP A 109 -8.51 -3.19 27.60
CA ASP A 109 -8.05 -2.37 26.46
C ASP A 109 -6.63 -2.78 26.02
N MET A 110 -5.78 -3.22 26.97
CA MET A 110 -4.48 -3.83 26.66
C MET A 110 -4.61 -5.14 25.88
N ASN A 111 -5.75 -5.83 26.01
CA ASN A 111 -6.06 -7.05 25.25
C ASN A 111 -6.59 -6.74 23.83
N SER A 112 -7.14 -5.54 23.60
CA SER A 112 -7.57 -5.05 22.28
C SER A 112 -6.42 -4.41 21.47
N GLY A 113 -5.25 -5.04 21.45
CA GLY A 113 -3.98 -4.45 21.00
C GLY A 113 -3.79 -4.22 19.49
N TYR A 114 -4.85 -4.29 18.66
CA TYR A 114 -4.72 -4.31 17.20
C TYR A 114 -5.49 -3.19 16.48
N ILE A 115 -6.39 -2.48 17.16
CA ILE A 115 -7.25 -1.50 16.52
C ILE A 115 -6.68 -0.10 16.76
N SER A 116 -6.25 0.54 15.69
CA SER A 116 -5.90 1.96 15.68
C SER A 116 -7.03 2.76 15.05
N GLY A 117 -7.67 3.65 15.81
CA GLY A 117 -8.75 4.51 15.30
C GLY A 117 -10.02 3.76 14.89
N LYS A 118 -10.52 4.02 13.67
CA LYS A 118 -11.81 3.46 13.18
C LYS A 118 -11.62 2.07 12.55
N LYS A 119 -12.66 1.23 12.63
CA LYS A 119 -12.69 -0.05 11.92
C LYS A 119 -12.76 0.16 10.40
N ILE A 120 -11.86 -0.49 9.68
CA ILE A 120 -11.79 -0.45 8.22
C ILE A 120 -12.38 -1.75 7.66
N ALA A 121 -13.14 -1.64 6.57
CA ALA A 121 -13.78 -2.82 5.95
C ALA A 121 -12.82 -3.62 5.05
N LYS A 122 -11.83 -2.95 4.47
CA LYS A 122 -10.86 -3.55 3.54
C LYS A 122 -9.56 -2.77 3.56
N THR A 123 -8.44 -3.46 3.43
CA THR A 123 -7.15 -2.80 3.30
C THR A 123 -7.07 -1.90 2.08
N VAL A 124 -6.66 -0.64 2.31
CA VAL A 124 -6.48 0.38 1.28
C VAL A 124 -5.16 1.09 1.51
N LEU A 125 -4.36 1.21 0.47
CA LEU A 125 -3.20 2.10 0.44
C LEU A 125 -3.64 3.45 -0.12
N LYS A 126 -3.46 4.54 0.64
CA LYS A 126 -3.94 5.87 0.26
C LYS A 126 -3.40 6.35 -1.08
N GLN A 127 -2.10 6.11 -1.33
CA GLN A 127 -1.43 6.52 -2.55
C GLN A 127 -0.49 5.41 -3.03
N PRO A 128 -0.96 4.46 -3.86
CA PRO A 128 -0.12 3.40 -4.42
C PRO A 128 0.75 3.96 -5.55
N ILE A 129 1.76 4.75 -5.21
CA ILE A 129 2.69 5.38 -6.15
C ILE A 129 4.13 4.98 -5.84
N LEU A 130 4.98 4.99 -6.86
CA LEU A 130 6.43 5.03 -6.73
C LEU A 130 6.86 6.49 -6.96
N PRO A 131 7.16 7.23 -5.87
CA PRO A 131 7.44 8.66 -5.95
C PRO A 131 8.89 8.96 -6.34
N ASN A 132 9.14 10.24 -6.62
CA ASN A 132 10.47 10.85 -6.75
C ASN A 132 11.41 10.18 -7.77
N LEU A 133 10.88 9.82 -8.95
CA LEU A 133 11.67 9.37 -10.09
C LEU A 133 12.12 10.57 -10.93
N HIS A 134 13.23 10.45 -11.66
CA HIS A 134 13.76 11.56 -12.46
C HIS A 134 14.04 11.14 -13.91
N THR A 135 13.73 12.02 -14.87
CA THR A 135 14.00 11.75 -16.30
C THR A 135 15.44 12.06 -16.73
N LYS A 136 16.21 12.81 -15.94
CA LYS A 136 17.60 13.18 -16.28
C LYS A 136 18.66 12.26 -15.67
N THR A 137 19.58 11.84 -16.53
CA THR A 137 20.82 11.14 -16.24
C THR A 137 21.76 12.00 -15.39
N GLY A 138 22.08 11.54 -14.18
CA GLY A 138 23.08 12.17 -13.33
C GLY A 138 23.21 11.51 -11.96
N GLN A 139 22.12 10.95 -11.43
CA GLN A 139 22.11 10.35 -10.08
C GLN A 139 21.31 9.04 -9.93
N ALA A 140 20.64 8.52 -10.96
CA ALA A 140 19.84 7.30 -10.87
C ALA A 140 19.95 6.43 -12.14
N PRO A 141 19.81 5.10 -12.06
CA PRO A 141 20.09 4.15 -13.15
C PRO A 141 19.06 4.12 -14.30
N TYR A 142 18.08 5.02 -14.32
CA TYR A 142 16.93 4.96 -15.22
C TYR A 142 16.92 6.15 -16.18
N ASN A 143 17.57 6.02 -17.34
CA ASN A 143 17.40 6.96 -18.44
C ASN A 143 16.08 6.65 -19.14
N MET A 144 15.00 7.33 -18.74
CA MET A 144 13.70 7.18 -19.38
C MET A 144 13.30 8.49 -20.04
N GLU A 145 13.22 8.47 -21.36
CA GLU A 145 12.65 9.56 -22.14
C GLU A 145 11.12 9.51 -22.03
N LEU A 146 10.57 10.49 -21.32
CA LEU A 146 9.13 10.66 -21.18
C LEU A 146 8.68 11.92 -21.91
N TYR A 147 7.46 11.89 -22.43
CA TYR A 147 6.88 12.94 -23.25
C TYR A 147 5.53 13.38 -22.68
N LEU A 148 5.15 14.63 -22.90
CA LEU A 148 3.79 15.13 -22.64
C LEU A 148 2.84 14.73 -23.78
N GLU A 149 1.54 14.99 -23.62
CA GLU A 149 0.51 14.66 -24.61
C GLU A 149 0.72 15.38 -25.96
N ASP A 150 1.34 16.56 -25.93
CA ASP A 150 1.71 17.33 -27.13
C ASP A 150 2.95 16.78 -27.85
N GLY A 151 3.62 15.77 -27.27
CA GLY A 151 4.83 15.15 -27.80
C GLY A 151 6.13 15.87 -27.42
N SER A 152 6.08 16.93 -26.60
CA SER A 152 7.26 17.59 -26.05
C SER A 152 7.97 16.70 -25.03
N LEU A 153 9.30 16.81 -24.95
CA LEU A 153 10.12 16.05 -24.01
C LEU A 153 9.90 16.58 -22.59
N TYR A 154 9.58 15.69 -21.64
CA TYR A 154 9.41 16.03 -20.25
C TYR A 154 10.72 15.88 -19.46
N GLU A 155 11.18 16.98 -18.88
CA GLU A 155 12.37 17.02 -18.03
C GLU A 155 11.99 17.39 -16.60
N GLY A 156 12.05 16.44 -15.68
CA GLY A 156 11.71 16.72 -14.28
C GLY A 156 11.54 15.47 -13.42
N ALA A 157 11.02 15.70 -12.22
CA ALA A 157 10.58 14.63 -11.34
C ALA A 157 9.24 14.07 -11.82
N PHE A 158 9.04 12.76 -11.67
CA PHE A 158 7.80 12.07 -11.99
C PHE A 158 7.52 10.98 -10.96
N HIS A 159 6.31 10.43 -10.99
CA HIS A 159 5.93 9.29 -10.16
C HIS A 159 5.17 8.27 -11.00
N ILE A 160 5.19 6.99 -10.60
CA ILE A 160 4.46 5.91 -11.27
C ILE A 160 3.35 5.40 -10.35
N HIS A 161 2.11 5.39 -10.84
CA HIS A 161 1.01 4.74 -10.16
C HIS A 161 1.15 3.21 -10.24
N LEU A 162 1.30 2.54 -9.10
CA LEU A 162 1.48 1.09 -9.02
C LEU A 162 0.23 0.31 -9.47
N THR A 163 -0.95 0.94 -9.46
CA THR A 163 -2.22 0.29 -9.84
C THR A 163 -2.36 0.06 -11.34
N ASN A 164 -1.80 0.94 -12.17
CA ASN A 164 -1.98 0.96 -13.62
C ASN A 164 -0.66 1.19 -14.39
N SER A 165 0.46 1.26 -13.66
CA SER A 165 1.80 1.56 -14.17
C SER A 165 1.87 2.88 -14.95
N LYS A 166 0.99 3.83 -14.66
CA LYS A 166 0.92 5.13 -15.33
C LYS A 166 1.95 6.07 -14.72
N ALA A 167 2.82 6.63 -15.55
CA ALA A 167 3.73 7.70 -15.14
C ALA A 167 3.03 9.06 -15.23
N MET A 168 3.26 9.93 -14.26
CA MET A 168 2.68 11.28 -14.20
C MET A 168 3.71 12.30 -13.72
N THR A 169 3.53 13.57 -14.10
CA THR A 169 4.41 14.67 -13.71
C THR A 169 4.38 14.93 -12.20
N GLY A 170 5.50 15.45 -11.67
CA GLY A 170 5.71 15.72 -10.25
C GLY A 170 6.22 14.51 -9.46
N ALA A 171 6.99 14.76 -8.40
CA ALA A 171 7.53 13.70 -7.53
C ALA A 171 6.44 12.97 -6.72
N THR A 172 5.31 13.63 -6.47
CA THR A 172 4.15 13.10 -5.74
C THR A 172 2.88 13.29 -6.55
N HIS A 173 1.83 12.55 -6.21
CA HIS A 173 0.54 12.68 -6.87
C HIS A 173 -0.19 13.94 -6.42
N THR A 174 -0.49 14.82 -7.36
CA THR A 174 -1.29 16.03 -7.18
C THR A 174 -2.43 16.08 -8.19
N GLU A 175 -3.43 16.93 -7.96
CA GLU A 175 -4.52 17.15 -8.93
C GLU A 175 -4.01 17.76 -10.24
N ASP A 176 -2.89 18.47 -10.19
CA ASP A 176 -2.23 19.11 -11.34
C ASP A 176 -1.28 18.18 -12.10
N SER A 177 -1.08 16.94 -11.61
CA SER A 177 -0.20 15.97 -12.26
C SER A 177 -0.73 15.58 -13.64
N GLN A 178 0.13 15.69 -14.65
CA GLN A 178 -0.17 15.38 -16.05
C GLN A 178 0.33 14.00 -16.46
N ASP A 179 -0.27 13.41 -17.47
CA ASP A 179 0.08 12.07 -17.96
C ASP A 179 1.38 12.09 -18.77
N LEU A 180 2.24 11.11 -18.52
CA LEU A 180 3.48 10.93 -19.27
C LEU A 180 3.38 9.76 -20.26
N TYR A 181 4.04 9.94 -21.39
CA TYR A 181 4.05 9.04 -22.55
C TYR A 181 5.48 8.61 -22.86
N TYR A 182 5.63 7.51 -23.60
CA TYR A 182 6.93 7.05 -24.10
C TYR A 182 6.89 6.86 -25.61
N LYS A 183 8.04 6.98 -26.26
CA LYS A 183 8.21 6.61 -27.68
C LYS A 183 8.88 5.26 -27.78
N LYS A 184 8.42 4.43 -28.72
CA LYS A 184 9.09 3.18 -29.05
C LYS A 184 10.16 3.48 -30.10
N ASN A 185 11.31 2.81 -30.03
CA ASN A 185 12.41 3.03 -30.98
C ASN A 185 11.90 3.01 -32.43
N ASN A 186 12.20 4.08 -33.18
CA ASN A 186 11.83 4.31 -34.58
C ASN A 186 10.34 4.59 -34.85
N GLU A 187 9.53 4.93 -33.84
CA GLU A 187 8.16 5.41 -34.03
C GLU A 187 8.05 6.88 -33.58
N ASP A 188 7.57 7.77 -34.46
CA ASP A 188 7.22 9.17 -34.10
C ASP A 188 5.97 9.26 -33.22
N LYS A 189 5.27 8.14 -33.05
CA LYS A 189 4.05 8.06 -32.26
C LYS A 189 4.35 7.89 -30.78
N ILE A 190 3.77 8.77 -29.97
CA ILE A 190 3.79 8.64 -28.51
C ILE A 190 2.76 7.60 -28.05
N HIS A 191 3.13 6.81 -27.03
CA HIS A 191 2.31 5.78 -26.42
C HIS A 191 2.07 6.07 -24.94
N PRO A 192 0.85 5.90 -24.42
CA PRO A 192 0.59 6.13 -23.00
C PRO A 192 1.33 5.11 -22.14
N THR A 193 1.92 5.55 -21.03
CA THR A 193 2.60 4.67 -20.06
C THR A 193 1.62 3.73 -19.33
N LYS A 194 0.34 4.11 -19.26
CA LYS A 194 -0.72 3.32 -18.64
C LYS A 194 -0.87 1.96 -19.30
N ARG A 195 -0.65 0.89 -18.55
CA ARG A 195 -1.00 -0.47 -19.00
C ARG A 195 -2.52 -0.66 -18.89
N LYS A 196 -3.16 -1.10 -19.98
CA LYS A 196 -4.50 -1.69 -19.89
C LYS A 196 -4.36 -2.93 -19.00
N SER A 197 -5.19 -3.02 -17.96
CA SER A 197 -5.10 -4.08 -16.94
C SER A 197 -4.86 -5.46 -17.55
N PHE A 198 -3.92 -6.24 -17.01
CA PHE A 198 -3.72 -7.66 -17.36
C PHE A 198 -4.93 -8.57 -17.00
N ALA A 199 -6.01 -7.99 -16.48
CA ALA A 199 -7.25 -8.73 -16.31
C ALA A 199 -7.73 -9.21 -17.69
N SER A 200 -7.72 -10.53 -17.88
CA SER A 200 -8.34 -11.15 -19.04
C SER A 200 -9.77 -10.59 -19.20
N PRO A 201 -10.22 -10.25 -20.43
CA PRO A 201 -11.58 -9.73 -20.68
C PRO A 201 -12.68 -10.56 -19.99
N ALA A 202 -12.47 -11.87 -19.84
CA ALA A 202 -13.35 -12.80 -19.15
C ALA A 202 -13.69 -12.41 -17.68
N PHE A 203 -12.79 -11.72 -16.97
CA PHE A 203 -13.04 -11.25 -15.60
C PHE A 203 -13.88 -9.96 -15.55
N ILE A 204 -13.93 -9.20 -16.64
CA ILE A 204 -14.70 -7.96 -16.74
C ILE A 204 -16.18 -8.29 -17.05
N ASP A 205 -16.42 -9.30 -17.89
CA ASP A 205 -17.77 -9.71 -18.28
C ASP A 205 -18.51 -10.52 -17.21
N SER A 206 -17.81 -11.30 -16.38
CA SER A 206 -18.44 -12.08 -15.31
C SER A 206 -19.12 -11.23 -14.22
N LYS A 207 -18.68 -9.97 -14.02
CA LYS A 207 -19.35 -9.04 -13.10
C LYS A 207 -20.67 -8.48 -13.65
N LYS A 208 -20.88 -8.52 -14.97
CA LYS A 208 -22.16 -8.10 -15.59
C LYS A 208 -23.21 -9.21 -15.56
N THR A 209 -22.80 -10.47 -15.66
CA THR A 209 -23.72 -11.62 -15.79
C THR A 209 -24.25 -12.17 -14.46
N TYR A 210 -23.59 -11.94 -13.32
CA TYR A 210 -24.07 -12.40 -12.00
C TYR A 210 -24.92 -11.39 -11.22
N ARG A 211 -25.60 -10.45 -11.90
CA ARG A 211 -26.78 -9.82 -11.30
C ARG A 211 -27.95 -10.78 -11.41
N THR A 212 -27.99 -11.78 -10.52
CA THR A 212 -29.15 -12.65 -10.36
C THR A 212 -30.40 -11.76 -10.19
N PRO A 213 -31.43 -11.90 -11.02
CA PRO A 213 -32.66 -11.13 -10.84
C PRO A 213 -33.20 -11.45 -9.45
N ARG A 214 -33.37 -10.40 -8.62
CA ARG A 214 -34.06 -10.49 -7.33
C ARG A 214 -35.41 -11.13 -7.59
N ARG A 215 -35.55 -12.43 -7.29
CA ARG A 215 -36.84 -13.12 -7.27
C ARG A 215 -37.74 -12.34 -6.31
N LYS A 216 -38.74 -11.64 -6.84
CA LYS A 216 -39.81 -11.04 -6.04
C LYS A 216 -40.40 -12.17 -5.21
N ARG A 217 -40.20 -12.14 -3.89
CA ARG A 217 -40.88 -13.04 -2.95
C ARG A 217 -42.38 -12.86 -3.15
N LYS A 218 -43.08 -13.92 -3.57
CA LYS A 218 -44.54 -13.91 -3.57
C LYS A 218 -45.02 -13.79 -2.11
N PRO A 219 -46.03 -12.96 -1.81
CA PRO A 219 -46.59 -12.86 -0.47
C PRO A 219 -47.20 -14.22 -0.06
N ASN A 220 -46.96 -14.61 1.18
CA ASN A 220 -47.46 -15.84 1.78
C ASN A 220 -48.98 -15.74 1.94
N LYS A 221 -49.74 -16.64 1.31
CA LYS A 221 -51.21 -16.77 1.46
C LYS A 221 -51.57 -17.62 2.69
N SER A 222 -51.16 -17.23 3.89
CA SER A 222 -51.49 -17.99 5.12
C SER A 222 -52.22 -17.19 6.20
N GLU A 223 -52.80 -16.03 5.89
CA GLU A 223 -53.66 -15.26 6.82
C GLU A 223 -55.07 -15.03 6.25
N GLN A 224 -55.74 -16.11 5.84
CA GLN A 224 -57.19 -16.09 5.67
C GLN A 224 -57.77 -17.37 6.26
N GLY A 225 -58.20 -17.31 7.52
CA GLY A 225 -58.89 -18.43 8.15
C GLY A 225 -58.80 -18.50 9.67
N ARG A 226 -59.15 -17.41 10.37
CA ARG A 226 -59.67 -17.48 11.75
C ARG A 226 -60.79 -16.44 11.89
N LEU A 227 -62.01 -16.87 11.61
CA LEU A 227 -63.24 -16.36 12.19
C LEU A 227 -63.73 -17.43 13.18
#